data_AF-A0A0R3RCH7-F1
#
_entry.id   AF-A0A0R3RCH7-F1
#
_cell.length_a   1.000
_cell.length_b   1.000
_cell.length_c   1.000
_cell.angle_alpha   90.00
_cell.angle_beta   90.00
_cell.angle_gamma   90.00
#
_symmetry.space_group_name_H-M   'P 1'
#
loop_
_entity.id
_entity.type
_entity.pdbx_description
1 polymer ?
#
loop_
_entity_poly.entity_id
_entity_poly.type
_entity_poly.pdbx_seq_one_letter_code
_entity_poly.pdbx_strand_id
1 'polypeptide(L)'
;MPLSAIIGDRILCMHGGLSPDMLKADNLNILQSIYRPLPDPPNPSLPLDLLWADPNSYTDEFKFNDRGISITFGAKMVKRICEKFNLDLICRAHQVVQDGYEFFANRKLVTIFSAPHYCGLFDNAAAVMLVDEQMQCSFKVCS
;
A
#
# COMPACT_ATOMS: atom_id res chain seq x y z
N MET A 1 -5.05 4.68 16.15
CA MET A 1 -3.82 4.79 15.34
C MET A 1 -4.12 5.57 14.05
N PRO A 2 -3.14 6.24 13.43
CA PRO A 2 -3.26 6.71 12.05
C PRO A 2 -3.31 5.53 11.06
N LEU A 3 -3.91 5.71 9.89
CA LEU A 3 -4.04 4.66 8.85
C LEU A 3 -3.05 4.84 7.68
N SER A 4 -2.57 6.06 7.48
CA SER A 4 -1.66 6.39 6.40
C SER A 4 -0.74 7.55 6.82
N ALA A 5 0.33 7.74 6.05
CA ALA A 5 1.26 8.85 6.20
C ALA A 5 1.73 9.31 4.82
N ILE A 6 2.19 10.56 4.72
CA ILE A 6 2.80 11.11 3.50
C ILE A 6 4.22 11.54 3.86
N ILE A 7 5.21 11.10 3.09
CA ILE A 7 6.62 11.45 3.25
C ILE A 7 7.02 12.38 2.10
N GLY A 8 7.53 13.57 2.48
CA GLY A 8 8.02 14.59 1.54
C GLY A 8 7.02 14.99 0.47
N ASP A 9 5.72 14.89 0.73
CA ASP A 9 4.62 15.14 -0.23
C ASP A 9 4.64 14.27 -1.52
N ARG A 10 5.46 13.22 -1.57
CA ARG A 10 5.64 12.38 -2.76
C ARG A 10 5.41 10.89 -2.52
N ILE A 11 5.57 10.42 -1.29
CA ILE A 11 5.41 8.98 -0.96
C ILE A 11 4.22 8.81 -0.04
N LEU A 12 3.22 8.06 -0.49
CA LEU A 12 2.03 7.72 0.32
C LEU A 12 2.21 6.34 0.95
N CYS A 13 2.15 6.27 2.28
CA CYS A 13 2.37 5.07 3.07
C CYS A 13 1.07 4.57 3.71
N MET A 14 0.85 3.25 3.71
CA MET A 14 -0.26 2.57 4.40
C MET A 14 0.05 1.08 4.57
N HIS A 15 -0.78 0.35 5.32
CA HIS A 15 -0.57 -1.08 5.51
C HIS A 15 -1.10 -1.91 4.32
N GLY A 16 -2.39 -1.69 4.01
CA GLY A 16 -3.18 -2.24 2.92
C GLY A 16 -2.79 -1.63 1.58
N GLY A 17 -3.75 -1.04 0.90
CA GLY A 17 -3.48 -0.36 -0.35
C GLY A 17 -4.59 0.59 -0.75
N LEU A 18 -4.87 0.62 -2.05
CA LEU A 18 -5.68 1.64 -2.67
C LEU A 18 -7.17 1.38 -2.50
N SER A 19 -7.95 2.46 -2.43
CA SER A 19 -9.41 2.43 -2.41
C SER A 19 -10.00 3.08 -3.67
N PRO A 20 -11.16 2.64 -4.18
CA PRO A 20 -11.85 3.29 -5.29
C PRO A 20 -12.30 4.71 -4.92
N ASP A 21 -12.52 4.97 -3.62
CA ASP A 21 -12.93 6.29 -3.12
C ASP A 21 -11.82 7.34 -3.31
N MET A 22 -10.56 6.92 -3.35
CA MET A 22 -9.44 7.81 -3.69
C MET A 22 -9.54 8.33 -5.13
N LEU A 23 -10.09 7.56 -6.08
CA LEU A 23 -10.29 8.06 -7.45
C LEU A 23 -11.41 9.09 -7.53
N LYS A 24 -12.43 8.95 -6.68
CA LYS A 24 -13.59 9.86 -6.60
C LYS A 24 -13.27 11.15 -5.85
N ALA A 25 -12.31 11.12 -4.94
CA ALA A 25 -11.90 12.28 -4.15
C ALA A 25 -11.21 13.35 -5.00
N ASP A 26 -11.34 14.62 -4.61
CA ASP A 26 -10.62 15.71 -5.27
C ASP A 26 -9.14 15.76 -4.88
N ASN A 27 -8.83 15.44 -3.63
CA ASN A 27 -7.48 15.48 -3.07
C ASN A 27 -7.31 14.45 -1.93
N LEU A 28 -6.09 14.31 -1.41
CA LEU A 28 -5.74 13.35 -0.36
C LEU A 28 -6.35 13.66 1.02
N ASN A 29 -7.04 14.79 1.22
CA ASN A 29 -7.69 15.09 2.50
C ASN A 29 -8.83 14.11 2.83
N ILE A 30 -9.32 13.33 1.87
CA ILE A 30 -10.23 12.20 2.13
C ILE A 30 -9.64 11.21 3.15
N LEU A 31 -8.32 11.07 3.23
CA LEU A 31 -7.66 10.21 4.21
C LEU A 31 -7.72 10.81 5.63
N GLN A 32 -7.83 12.13 5.74
CA GLN A 32 -7.96 12.85 7.01
C GLN A 32 -9.40 12.88 7.53
N SER A 33 -10.40 12.72 6.65
CA SER A 33 -11.82 12.71 7.03
C SER A 33 -12.27 11.41 7.71
N ILE A 34 -11.38 10.41 7.83
CA ILE A 34 -11.69 9.15 8.49
C ILE A 34 -11.81 9.38 10.00
N TYR A 35 -13.05 9.29 10.50
CA TYR A 35 -13.35 9.42 11.91
C TYR A 35 -12.71 8.30 12.73
N ARG A 36 -12.26 8.63 13.94
CA ARG A 36 -11.67 7.71 14.91
C ARG A 36 -12.30 7.94 16.29
N PRO A 37 -12.70 6.89 17.03
CA PRO A 37 -12.51 5.47 16.74
C PRO A 37 -13.36 4.99 15.56
N LEU A 38 -12.85 3.99 14.82
CA LEU A 38 -13.56 3.38 13.71
C LEU A 38 -14.60 2.39 14.28
N PRO A 39 -15.90 2.55 13.98
CA PRO A 39 -16.90 1.50 14.20
C PRO A 39 -16.66 0.36 13.19
N ASP A 40 -17.47 -0.72 13.23
CA ASP A 40 -17.45 -1.78 12.22
C ASP A 40 -17.75 -1.20 10.82
N PRO A 41 -16.74 -0.98 9.97
CA PRO A 41 -16.93 -0.28 8.71
C PRO A 41 -17.49 -1.26 7.66
N PRO A 42 -18.29 -0.78 6.69
CA PRO A 42 -18.76 -1.63 5.60
C PRO A 42 -17.60 -2.26 4.83
N ASN A 43 -17.80 -3.49 4.33
CA ASN A 43 -16.83 -4.17 3.48
C ASN A 43 -17.33 -4.19 2.02
N PRO A 44 -16.65 -3.54 1.06
CA PRO A 44 -15.41 -2.74 1.20
C PRO A 44 -15.69 -1.29 1.63
N SER A 45 -14.66 -0.61 2.16
CA SER A 45 -14.68 0.83 2.49
C SER A 45 -13.27 1.38 2.58
N LEU A 46 -13.11 2.70 2.39
CA LEU A 46 -11.82 3.37 2.48
C LEU A 46 -10.94 2.93 3.67
N PRO A 47 -11.37 2.95 4.95
CA PRO A 47 -10.51 2.51 6.05
C PRO A 47 -10.13 1.03 5.99
N LEU A 48 -10.99 0.14 5.47
CA LEU A 48 -10.64 -1.28 5.27
C LEU A 48 -9.65 -1.44 4.13
N ASP A 49 -9.83 -0.72 3.03
CA ASP A 49 -8.95 -0.80 1.86
C ASP A 49 -7.53 -0.35 2.20
N LEU A 50 -7.39 0.71 3.00
CA LEU A 50 -6.10 1.17 3.53
C LEU A 50 -5.38 0.13 4.41
N LEU A 51 -6.06 -0.91 4.87
CA LEU A 51 -5.51 -1.96 5.73
C LEU A 51 -5.43 -3.33 5.05
N TRP A 52 -6.34 -3.65 4.11
CA TRP A 52 -6.55 -5.01 3.60
C TRP A 52 -6.51 -5.12 2.07
N ALA A 53 -6.47 -3.99 1.34
CA ALA A 53 -6.41 -4.07 -0.11
C ALA A 53 -5.03 -4.54 -0.59
N ASP A 54 -5.01 -5.31 -1.68
CA ASP A 54 -3.78 -5.89 -2.25
C ASP A 54 -3.58 -5.54 -3.73
N PRO A 55 -2.33 -5.31 -4.19
CA PRO A 55 -2.02 -5.26 -5.61
C PRO A 55 -2.28 -6.62 -6.28
N ASN A 56 -2.78 -6.60 -7.52
CA ASN A 56 -3.05 -7.79 -8.31
C ASN A 56 -2.60 -7.59 -9.77
N SER A 57 -1.67 -8.42 -10.22
CA SER A 57 -1.08 -8.37 -11.56
C SER A 57 -2.00 -8.88 -12.68
N TYR A 58 -3.08 -9.58 -12.34
CA TYR A 58 -3.99 -10.21 -13.30
C TYR A 58 -5.22 -9.33 -13.64
N THR A 59 -5.26 -8.10 -13.14
CA THR A 59 -6.35 -7.15 -13.38
C THR A 59 -5.80 -5.75 -13.48
N ASP A 60 -6.50 -4.90 -14.25
CA ASP A 60 -6.24 -3.46 -14.29
C ASP A 60 -7.24 -2.65 -13.48
N GLU A 61 -8.22 -3.31 -12.86
CA GLU A 61 -9.34 -2.70 -12.14
C GLU A 61 -9.34 -3.07 -10.66
N PHE A 62 -10.26 -2.47 -9.91
CA PHE A 62 -10.59 -2.93 -8.56
C PHE A 62 -11.49 -4.17 -8.62
N LYS A 63 -11.17 -5.19 -7.84
CA LYS A 63 -11.97 -6.43 -7.72
C LYS A 63 -12.10 -6.83 -6.26
N PHE A 64 -13.10 -7.64 -5.90
CA PHE A 64 -13.12 -8.22 -4.55
C PHE A 64 -11.86 -9.06 -4.29
N ASN A 65 -11.37 -9.02 -3.06
CA ASN A 65 -10.19 -9.78 -2.66
C ASN A 65 -10.58 -11.22 -2.31
N ASP A 66 -9.82 -12.19 -2.80
CA ASP A 66 -9.99 -13.62 -2.49
C ASP A 66 -9.73 -13.92 -1.00
N ARG A 67 -9.12 -12.98 -0.26
CA ARG A 67 -9.03 -13.01 1.21
C ARG A 67 -10.39 -12.88 1.91
N GLY A 68 -11.47 -12.55 1.19
CA GLY A 68 -12.81 -12.34 1.74
C GLY A 68 -13.01 -10.97 2.40
N ILE A 69 -12.01 -10.10 2.37
CA ILE A 69 -12.07 -8.73 2.93
C ILE A 69 -11.43 -7.73 1.98
N SER A 70 -12.08 -6.57 1.83
CA SER A 70 -11.65 -5.49 0.94
C SER A 70 -11.53 -5.96 -0.52
N ILE A 71 -10.59 -5.37 -1.25
CA ILE A 71 -10.46 -5.42 -2.70
C ILE A 71 -9.01 -5.67 -3.13
N THR A 72 -8.82 -6.07 -4.37
CA THR A 72 -7.54 -6.01 -5.06
C THR A 72 -7.53 -4.90 -6.09
N PHE A 73 -6.35 -4.44 -6.50
CA PHE A 73 -6.21 -3.36 -7.48
C PHE A 73 -5.04 -3.58 -8.46
N GLY A 74 -5.27 -3.21 -9.71
CA GLY A 74 -4.30 -3.36 -10.79
C GLY A 74 -3.21 -2.28 -10.87
N ALA A 75 -2.19 -2.55 -11.68
CA ALA A 75 -1.10 -1.60 -11.94
C ALA A 75 -1.61 -0.28 -12.55
N LYS A 76 -2.66 -0.33 -13.37
CA LYS A 76 -3.33 0.85 -13.91
C LYS A 76 -3.92 1.74 -12.81
N MET A 77 -4.50 1.16 -11.76
CA MET A 77 -5.07 1.94 -10.65
C MET A 77 -3.98 2.63 -9.82
N VAL A 78 -2.86 1.95 -9.59
CA VAL A 78 -1.67 2.54 -8.95
C VAL A 78 -1.21 3.79 -9.71
N LYS A 79 -0.99 3.66 -11.02
CA LYS A 79 -0.52 4.77 -11.87
C LYS A 79 -1.49 5.95 -11.85
N ARG A 80 -2.80 5.70 -12.00
CA ARG A 80 -3.82 6.75 -11.98
C ARG A 80 -3.86 7.50 -10.65
N ILE A 81 -3.74 6.81 -9.51
CA ILE A 81 -3.72 7.47 -8.21
C ILE A 81 -2.44 8.26 -8.03
N CYS A 82 -1.29 7.71 -8.41
CA CYS A 82 -0.02 8.45 -8.36
C CYS A 82 -0.06 9.72 -9.22
N GLU A 83 -0.58 9.64 -10.45
CA GLU A 83 -0.73 10.80 -11.34
C GLU A 83 -1.71 11.83 -10.75
N LYS A 84 -2.90 11.39 -10.31
CA LYS A 84 -3.95 12.26 -9.78
C LYS A 84 -3.50 13.06 -8.57
N PHE A 85 -2.69 12.45 -7.69
CA PHE A 85 -2.22 13.09 -6.46
C PHE A 85 -0.74 13.50 -6.51
N ASN A 86 -0.12 13.49 -7.69
CA ASN A 86 1.26 13.89 -7.90
C ASN A 86 2.27 13.15 -6.98
N LEU A 87 2.06 11.84 -6.81
CA LEU A 87 2.90 10.95 -6.01
C LEU A 87 3.95 10.24 -6.87
N ASP A 88 5.13 10.07 -6.30
CA ASP A 88 6.19 9.26 -6.91
C ASP A 88 6.04 7.79 -6.58
N LEU A 89 5.62 7.46 -5.35
CA LEU A 89 5.62 6.10 -4.83
C LEU A 89 4.47 5.87 -3.84
N ILE A 90 3.89 4.68 -3.88
CA ILE A 90 3.06 4.14 -2.80
C ILE A 90 3.89 3.10 -2.05
N CYS A 91 4.01 3.25 -0.74
CA CYS A 91 4.74 2.31 0.13
C CYS A 91 3.74 1.54 0.99
N ARG A 92 3.78 0.21 0.93
CA ARG A 92 2.84 -0.65 1.65
C ARG A 92 3.46 -1.91 2.23
N ALA A 93 2.69 -2.71 2.97
CA ALA A 93 3.16 -3.94 3.61
C ALA A 93 2.21 -5.13 3.36
N HIS A 94 1.76 -5.83 4.41
CA HIS A 94 0.69 -6.85 4.41
C HIS A 94 0.97 -8.18 3.69
N GLN A 95 1.65 -8.17 2.55
CA GLN A 95 2.03 -9.39 1.81
C GLN A 95 3.47 -9.76 2.12
N VAL A 96 3.68 -11.04 2.43
CA VAL A 96 5.02 -11.63 2.51
C VAL A 96 5.63 -11.62 1.11
N VAL A 97 6.84 -11.10 0.99
CA VAL A 97 7.59 -11.04 -0.27
C VAL A 97 8.99 -11.60 -0.05
N GLN A 98 9.52 -12.32 -1.04
CA GLN A 98 10.71 -13.16 -0.89
C GLN A 98 11.94 -12.40 -0.37
N ASP A 99 12.27 -11.25 -0.97
CA ASP A 99 13.47 -10.47 -0.62
C ASP A 99 13.20 -9.42 0.47
N GLY A 100 12.06 -9.51 1.16
CA GLY A 100 11.59 -8.52 2.12
C GLY A 100 11.08 -7.21 1.50
N TYR A 101 11.29 -6.98 0.20
CA TYR A 101 10.59 -5.94 -0.55
C TYR A 101 10.27 -6.39 -1.98
N GLU A 102 9.24 -5.82 -2.59
CA GLU A 102 8.87 -6.08 -3.98
C GLU A 102 8.29 -4.82 -4.63
N PHE A 103 8.72 -4.52 -5.86
CA PHE A 103 8.15 -3.42 -6.64
C PHE A 103 6.99 -3.88 -7.52
N PHE A 104 6.01 -3.01 -7.68
CA PHE A 104 4.86 -3.19 -8.56
C PHE A 104 4.60 -1.93 -9.41
N ALA A 105 3.84 -2.10 -10.50
CA ALA A 105 3.38 -1.01 -11.37
C ALA A 105 4.50 -0.07 -11.88
N ASN A 106 5.58 -0.63 -12.42
CA ASN A 106 6.78 0.11 -12.86
C ASN A 106 7.41 0.93 -11.72
N ARG A 107 7.58 0.30 -10.56
CA ARG A 107 8.17 0.90 -9.34
C ARG A 107 7.38 2.07 -8.77
N LYS A 108 6.10 2.21 -9.12
CA LYS A 108 5.17 3.19 -8.51
C LYS A 108 4.54 2.69 -7.22
N LEU A 109 4.67 1.40 -6.91
CA LEU A 109 4.30 0.84 -5.62
C LEU A 109 5.43 -0.08 -5.14
N VAL A 110 5.71 -0.06 -3.84
CA VAL A 110 6.60 -1.01 -3.17
C VAL A 110 5.89 -1.65 -1.99
N THR A 111 5.99 -2.97 -1.91
CA THR A 111 5.62 -3.77 -0.74
C THR A 111 6.88 -3.98 0.09
N ILE A 112 6.82 -3.75 1.40
CA ILE A 112 7.90 -3.99 2.37
C ILE A 112 7.39 -4.97 3.41
N PHE A 113 8.17 -6.00 3.67
CA PHE A 113 7.94 -7.00 4.71
C PHE A 113 9.19 -7.14 5.57
N SER A 114 9.04 -6.97 6.89
CA SER A 114 10.19 -6.83 7.81
C SER A 114 10.32 -7.96 8.83
N ALA A 115 9.62 -9.08 8.63
CA ALA A 115 9.76 -10.28 9.45
C ALA A 115 10.39 -11.40 8.60
N PRO A 116 11.64 -11.81 8.88
CA PRO A 116 12.28 -12.91 8.16
C PRO A 116 11.68 -14.24 8.61
N HIS A 117 11.81 -15.25 7.75
CA HIS A 117 11.30 -16.60 7.98
C HIS A 117 9.86 -16.63 8.49
N TYR A 118 8.95 -15.90 7.82
CA TYR A 118 7.63 -15.63 8.35
C TYR A 118 6.90 -16.92 8.78
N CYS A 119 6.43 -16.94 10.02
CA CYS A 119 5.80 -18.10 10.67
C CYS A 119 6.63 -19.41 10.66
N GLY A 120 7.93 -19.36 10.35
CA GLY A 120 8.78 -20.55 10.15
C GLY A 120 8.40 -21.38 8.92
N LEU A 121 7.55 -20.85 8.04
CA LEU A 121 7.01 -21.53 6.86
C LEU A 121 7.56 -20.97 5.56
N PHE A 122 7.97 -19.70 5.58
CA PHE A 122 8.57 -19.01 4.46
C PHE A 122 10.08 -18.88 4.69
N ASP A 123 10.85 -18.83 3.60
CA ASP A 123 12.29 -18.54 3.63
C ASP A 123 12.55 -17.09 3.20
N ASN A 124 11.62 -16.19 3.52
CA ASN A 124 11.69 -14.79 3.10
C ASN A 124 12.69 -14.01 3.96
N ALA A 125 13.37 -13.07 3.33
CA ALA A 125 14.12 -12.04 4.02
C ALA A 125 13.18 -10.96 4.59
N ALA A 126 13.74 -10.12 5.46
CA ALA A 126 13.14 -8.87 5.90
C ALA A 126 13.82 -7.69 5.21
N ALA A 127 13.07 -6.62 4.92
CA ALA A 127 13.65 -5.37 4.46
C ALA A 127 13.15 -4.16 5.24
N VAL A 128 13.97 -3.11 5.21
CA VAL A 128 13.64 -1.74 5.63
C VAL A 128 13.98 -0.80 4.48
N MET A 129 13.02 0.05 4.08
CA MET A 129 13.27 1.11 3.11
C MET A 129 13.75 2.38 3.84
N LEU A 130 14.89 2.89 3.40
CA LEU A 130 15.47 4.15 3.85
C LEU A 130 15.17 5.22 2.79
N VAL A 131 14.61 6.35 3.23
CA VAL A 131 14.34 7.51 2.37
C VAL A 131 15.20 8.65 2.89
N ASP A 132 16.07 9.20 2.04
CA ASP A 132 16.92 10.34 2.40
C ASP A 132 16.23 11.69 2.13
N GLU A 133 16.92 12.78 2.45
CA GLU A 133 16.42 14.16 2.27
C GLU A 133 16.23 14.53 0.79
N GLN A 134 16.87 13.81 -0.15
CA GLN A 134 16.72 13.98 -1.59
C GLN A 134 15.66 13.02 -2.17
N MET A 135 14.85 12.41 -1.30
CA MET A 135 13.81 11.45 -1.66
C MET A 135 14.32 10.20 -2.37
N GLN A 136 15.62 9.88 -2.27
CA GLN A 136 16.16 8.64 -2.78
C GLN A 136 15.79 7.49 -1.85
N CYS A 137 15.28 6.40 -2.44
CA CYS A 137 14.90 5.21 -1.71
C CYS A 137 15.98 4.13 -1.85
N SER A 138 16.49 3.63 -0.73
CA SER A 138 17.38 2.47 -0.65
C SER A 138 16.82 1.41 0.30
N PHE A 139 17.29 0.16 0.20
CA PHE A 139 16.78 -0.96 0.99
C PHE A 139 17.91 -1.60 1.78
N LYS A 140 17.67 -1.81 3.08
CA LYS A 140 18.50 -2.68 3.91
C LYS A 140 17.76 -4.01 4.08
N VAL A 141 18.37 -5.09 3.58
CA VAL A 141 17.83 -6.45 3.67
C VAL A 141 18.51 -7.21 4.81
N CYS A 142 17.72 -7.94 5.59
CA CYS A 142 18.16 -8.79 6.69
C CYS A 142 17.61 -10.19 6.46
N SER A 143 18.51 -11.17 6.35
CA SER A 143 18.19 -12.60 6.33
C SER A 143 18.25 -13.16 7.74
#